data_AF-A0A2V6ME70-F1
#
_entry.id   AF-A0A2V6ME70-F1
#
_cell.length_a   1.000
_cell.length_b   1.000
_cell.length_c   1.000
_cell.angle_alpha   90.00
_cell.angle_beta   90.00
_cell.angle_gamma   90.00
#
_symmetry.space_group_name_H-M   'P 1'
#
loop_
_entity.id
_entity.type
_entity.pdbx_description
1 polymer ?
#
loop_
_entity_poly.entity_id
_entity_poly.type
_entity_poly.pdbx_seq_one_letter_code
_entity_poly.pdbx_strand_id
1 'polypeptide(L)'
;MNYSDDDHHVLVLTSVLGKIRFDQPRGAKKLTWQAIGILADENLKRHYGWCYYYTVIAWNQTKLHAVVDNGDADKFCKSGPGSNNFFLTFNRYTTTALSCFLSFMENPSFASSRKVAVLPRGFGFGWTNDHHLLQIACNVDASETFIAKQRYKKADTEVTPLQSPNGRADAGFVSWNTSAIFKDNDSRRDYMFGELVSGMAGSDVDVLQPAFPILPQDSMGFFGACLGESPGIKTEQITIDNIPYAYAIPMLTGWELSYPCKDHHVKEIGIWIDDLHYDQVPNSGVGTLRYRLSSVLDDTSDNGHAYRHKVSVLELKPLTPPPLPPTRLP
;
A
#
# COMPACT_ATOMS: atom_id res chain seq x y z
N MET A 1 3.73 13.90 -4.58
CA MET A 1 5.06 14.48 -4.26
C MET A 1 5.51 15.22 -5.49
N ASN A 2 6.14 16.36 -5.34
CA ASN A 2 6.51 17.20 -6.47
C ASN A 2 7.84 17.92 -6.22
N TYR A 3 8.71 17.99 -7.22
CA TYR A 3 9.86 18.90 -7.18
C TYR A 3 9.37 20.34 -7.24
N SER A 4 10.04 21.26 -6.55
CA SER A 4 9.60 22.67 -6.49
C SER A 4 9.94 23.48 -7.73
N ASP A 5 10.97 23.08 -8.50
CA ASP A 5 11.56 23.86 -9.60
C ASP A 5 11.21 23.30 -10.99
N ASP A 6 11.97 22.33 -11.50
CA ASP A 6 11.81 21.67 -12.81
C ASP A 6 11.48 20.19 -12.60
N ASP A 7 11.43 19.40 -13.67
CA ASP A 7 11.47 17.94 -13.61
C ASP A 7 12.90 17.42 -13.37
N HIS A 8 13.00 16.26 -12.72
CA HIS A 8 14.29 15.64 -12.42
C HIS A 8 14.23 14.13 -12.53
N HIS A 9 15.41 13.53 -12.51
CA HIS A 9 15.60 12.10 -12.30
C HIS A 9 15.10 11.67 -10.92
N VAL A 10 14.58 10.44 -10.81
CA VAL A 10 14.06 9.89 -9.55
C VAL A 10 15.02 8.88 -8.97
N LEU A 11 15.95 9.34 -8.13
CA LEU A 11 16.85 8.46 -7.41
C LEU A 11 16.12 7.71 -6.29
N VAL A 12 15.28 8.39 -5.52
CA VAL A 12 14.50 7.79 -4.40
C VAL A 12 13.11 8.40 -4.35
N LEU A 13 12.11 7.54 -4.17
CA LEU A 13 10.73 7.91 -3.88
C LEU A 13 10.24 7.07 -2.70
N THR A 14 9.76 7.66 -1.61
CA THR A 14 9.27 6.92 -0.45
C THR A 14 8.17 7.68 0.27
N SER A 15 7.06 7.01 0.60
CA SER A 15 6.01 7.53 1.48
C SER A 15 5.61 6.46 2.47
N VAL A 16 5.84 6.65 3.77
CA VAL A 16 5.55 5.66 4.81
C VAL A 16 4.99 6.27 6.09
N LEU A 17 4.09 5.53 6.75
CA LEU A 17 3.51 5.83 8.06
C LEU A 17 3.93 4.77 9.08
N GLY A 18 4.74 5.15 10.07
CA GLY A 18 5.22 4.25 11.12
C GLY A 18 5.06 4.82 12.52
N LYS A 19 5.51 4.06 13.52
CA LYS A 19 5.42 4.34 14.95
C LYS A 19 4.01 4.77 15.39
N ILE A 20 3.01 4.02 14.92
CA ILE A 20 1.62 4.25 15.29
C ILE A 20 1.44 3.84 16.76
N ARG A 21 1.11 4.80 17.62
CA ARG A 21 0.94 4.61 19.06
C ARG A 21 -0.38 5.19 19.52
N PHE A 22 -1.10 4.41 20.31
CA PHE A 22 -2.31 4.84 20.98
C PHE A 22 -2.09 4.81 22.49
N ASP A 23 -2.08 5.98 23.10
CA ASP A 23 -1.86 6.15 24.53
C ASP A 23 -3.08 6.84 25.17
N GLN A 24 -3.23 6.68 26.49
CA GLN A 24 -4.28 7.37 27.27
C GLN A 24 -3.69 8.23 28.40
N PRO A 25 -2.81 9.20 28.10
CA PRO A 25 -2.23 10.05 29.13
C PRO A 25 -3.32 10.81 29.90
N ARG A 26 -3.44 10.54 31.20
CA ARG A 26 -4.42 11.18 32.11
C ARG A 26 -5.87 11.04 31.62
N GLY A 27 -6.20 9.93 30.96
CA GLY A 27 -7.54 9.64 30.43
C GLY A 27 -7.85 10.24 29.06
N ALA A 28 -6.97 11.08 28.50
CA ALA A 28 -7.14 11.61 27.15
C ALA A 28 -6.64 10.58 26.12
N LYS A 29 -7.53 10.08 25.25
CA LYS A 29 -7.18 9.17 24.15
C LYS A 29 -6.36 9.93 23.11
N LYS A 30 -5.10 9.52 22.88
CA LYS A 30 -4.18 10.15 21.94
C LYS A 30 -3.63 9.11 20.96
N LEU A 31 -3.85 9.34 19.67
CA LEU A 31 -3.22 8.61 18.57
C LEU A 31 -2.07 9.44 18.02
N THR A 32 -0.90 8.84 17.83
CA THR A 32 0.27 9.47 17.21
C THR A 32 0.90 8.54 16.19
N TRP A 33 1.51 9.10 15.16
CA TRP A 33 2.29 8.38 14.16
C TRP A 33 3.43 9.27 13.65
N GLN A 34 4.39 8.65 12.98
CA GLN A 34 5.44 9.31 12.20
C GLN A 34 5.15 9.10 10.73
N ALA A 35 5.17 10.18 9.97
CA ALA A 35 5.02 10.14 8.53
C ALA A 35 6.38 10.54 7.91
N ILE A 36 6.85 9.79 6.91
CA ILE A 36 8.10 10.06 6.19
C ILE A 36 7.80 10.11 4.70
N GLY A 37 8.21 11.20 4.06
CA GLY A 37 8.20 11.37 2.61
C GLY A 37 9.59 11.71 2.12
N ILE A 38 10.04 11.06 1.05
CA ILE A 38 11.32 11.35 0.38
C ILE A 38 11.06 11.36 -1.12
N LEU A 39 11.46 12.44 -1.77
CA LEU A 39 11.65 12.53 -3.21
C LEU A 39 13.04 13.12 -3.44
N ALA A 40 13.91 12.39 -4.14
CA ALA A 40 15.29 12.80 -4.32
C ALA A 40 15.78 12.51 -5.75
N ASP A 41 16.57 13.43 -6.29
CA ASP A 41 17.32 13.26 -7.53
C ASP A 41 18.79 12.86 -7.22
N GLU A 42 19.62 12.72 -8.26
CA GLU A 42 21.02 12.29 -8.10
C GLU A 42 21.87 13.20 -7.20
N ASN A 43 21.61 14.51 -7.22
CA ASN A 43 22.42 15.47 -6.48
C ASN A 43 21.94 15.69 -5.03
N LEU A 44 20.76 15.17 -4.67
CA LEU A 44 20.13 15.25 -3.34
C LEU A 44 19.89 16.68 -2.83
N LYS A 45 19.91 17.69 -3.71
CA LYS A 45 19.82 19.11 -3.33
C LYS A 45 18.48 19.74 -3.69
N ARG A 46 17.59 19.00 -4.36
CA ARG A 46 16.32 19.54 -4.81
C ARG A 46 15.32 19.63 -3.67
N HIS A 47 14.63 20.77 -3.64
CA HIS A 47 13.48 20.94 -2.77
C HIS A 47 12.27 20.23 -3.37
N TYR A 48 11.47 19.62 -2.52
CA TYR A 48 10.25 18.94 -2.93
C TYR A 48 9.11 19.18 -1.94
N GLY A 49 7.89 19.13 -2.46
CA GLY A 49 6.66 19.08 -1.70
C GLY A 49 6.22 17.63 -1.48
N TRP A 50 5.70 17.36 -0.29
CA TRP A 50 5.11 16.06 0.03
C TRP A 50 3.80 16.26 0.79
N CYS A 51 2.77 15.64 0.25
CA CYS A 51 1.45 15.51 0.86
C CYS A 51 1.13 14.02 0.96
N TYR A 52 0.47 13.63 2.04
CA TYR A 52 -0.02 12.27 2.25
C TYR A 52 -1.45 12.33 2.78
N TYR A 53 -2.25 11.34 2.38
CA TYR A 53 -3.62 11.16 2.82
C TYR A 53 -3.68 9.95 3.74
N TYR A 54 -4.49 10.02 4.79
CA TYR A 54 -4.65 8.94 5.76
C TYR A 54 -6.09 8.84 6.23
N THR A 55 -6.52 7.63 6.54
CA THR A 55 -7.82 7.36 7.18
C THR A 55 -7.57 6.82 8.59
N VAL A 56 -8.22 7.43 9.58
CA VAL A 56 -8.18 6.93 10.97
C VAL A 56 -9.43 6.10 11.22
N ILE A 57 -9.24 4.82 11.53
CA ILE A 57 -10.30 3.92 11.96
C ILE A 57 -10.19 3.76 13.47
N ALA A 58 -11.28 4.02 14.19
CA ALA A 58 -11.37 3.83 15.63
C ALA A 58 -12.65 3.08 15.98
N TRP A 59 -12.55 2.17 16.96
CA TRP A 59 -13.68 1.37 17.40
C TRP A 59 -13.69 1.20 18.91
N ASN A 60 -14.82 0.76 19.43
CA ASN A 60 -14.93 0.25 20.79
C ASN A 60 -14.59 -1.24 20.77
N GLN A 61 -13.60 -1.66 21.56
CA GLN A 61 -13.17 -3.05 21.66
C GLN A 61 -14.28 -4.01 22.12
N THR A 62 -15.34 -3.50 22.78
CA THR A 62 -16.51 -4.32 23.17
C THR A 62 -17.55 -4.47 22.06
N LYS A 63 -17.39 -3.75 20.94
CA LYS A 63 -18.32 -3.73 19.81
C LYS A 63 -17.74 -4.33 18.54
N LEU A 64 -16.43 -4.37 18.43
CA LEU A 64 -15.71 -4.95 17.30
C LEU A 64 -14.52 -5.75 17.82
N HIS A 65 -14.55 -7.06 17.57
CA HIS A 65 -13.51 -8.01 17.90
C HIS A 65 -12.43 -7.98 16.82
N ALA A 66 -11.61 -6.92 16.88
CA ALA A 66 -10.46 -6.73 16.01
C ALA A 66 -9.20 -6.40 16.81
N VAL A 67 -8.07 -6.93 16.37
CA VAL A 67 -6.73 -6.67 16.89
C VAL A 67 -5.85 -6.21 15.74
N VAL A 68 -5.03 -5.18 15.97
CA VAL A 68 -4.10 -4.65 14.96
C VAL A 68 -2.67 -4.82 15.45
N ASP A 69 -1.84 -5.40 14.60
CA ASP A 69 -0.40 -5.37 14.72
C ASP A 69 0.17 -4.15 13.99
N ASN A 70 0.40 -3.09 14.76
CA ASN A 70 1.17 -1.92 14.33
C ASN A 70 2.64 -2.02 14.80
N GLY A 71 3.11 -3.22 15.15
CA GLY A 71 4.45 -3.49 15.67
C GLY A 71 5.53 -3.01 14.71
N ASP A 72 6.13 -1.88 15.07
CA ASP A 72 7.23 -1.28 14.34
C ASP A 72 8.54 -1.55 15.05
N ALA A 73 9.60 -1.71 14.26
CA ALA A 73 10.92 -1.54 14.82
C ALA A 73 11.08 -0.09 15.31
N ASP A 74 11.72 0.09 16.48
CA ASP A 74 12.03 1.42 17.01
C ASP A 74 12.87 2.27 16.03
N LYS A 75 13.58 1.60 15.12
CA LYS A 75 14.38 2.21 14.04
C LYS A 75 14.03 1.58 12.70
N PHE A 76 13.73 2.41 11.71
CA PHE A 76 13.79 2.02 10.30
C PHE A 76 15.23 1.57 9.98
N CYS A 77 15.36 0.53 9.15
CA CYS A 77 16.66 -0.05 8.75
C CYS A 77 17.46 -0.68 9.90
N LYS A 78 16.83 -1.14 10.98
CA LYS A 78 17.51 -2.04 11.91
C LYS A 78 17.88 -3.33 11.17
N SER A 79 19.17 -3.58 11.04
CA SER A 79 19.67 -4.81 10.41
C SER A 79 19.36 -6.04 11.25
N GLY A 80 19.00 -7.14 10.60
CA GLY A 80 18.92 -8.47 11.22
C GLY A 80 17.52 -9.01 11.54
N PRO A 81 17.45 -10.27 12.02
CA PRO A 81 16.19 -10.97 12.23
C PRO A 81 15.46 -10.40 13.46
N GLY A 82 14.33 -9.74 13.24
CA GLY A 82 13.48 -9.19 14.30
C GLY A 82 12.04 -9.05 13.84
N SER A 83 11.15 -8.71 14.78
CA SER A 83 9.74 -8.38 14.53
C SER A 83 9.65 -7.04 13.77
N ASN A 84 9.92 -7.08 12.48
CA ASN A 84 9.89 -5.93 11.59
C ASN A 84 8.68 -6.09 10.66
N ASN A 85 7.68 -5.23 10.75
CA ASN A 85 6.60 -5.17 9.75
C ASN A 85 7.00 -4.37 8.49
N PHE A 86 8.31 -4.28 8.26
CA PHE A 86 8.94 -3.67 7.10
C PHE A 86 10.01 -4.59 6.52
N PHE A 87 10.29 -4.40 5.23
CA PHE A 87 11.52 -4.88 4.61
C PHE A 87 12.06 -3.87 3.59
N LEU A 88 13.33 -4.03 3.24
CA LEU A 88 14.06 -3.33 2.20
C LEU A 88 14.90 -4.36 1.44
N THR A 89 14.79 -4.40 0.13
CA THR A 89 15.48 -5.41 -0.68
C THR A 89 15.78 -4.89 -2.07
N PHE A 90 16.62 -5.62 -2.81
CA PHE A 90 16.93 -5.33 -4.20
C PHE A 90 16.39 -6.44 -5.11
N ASN A 91 16.08 -6.09 -6.35
CA ASN A 91 15.66 -7.04 -7.38
C ASN A 91 16.83 -7.75 -8.12
N ARG A 92 18.02 -7.82 -7.51
CA ARG A 92 19.30 -8.29 -8.12
C ARG A 92 19.25 -9.65 -8.81
N TYR A 93 18.23 -10.47 -8.54
CA TYR A 93 18.09 -11.82 -9.09
C TYR A 93 16.88 -11.98 -10.03
N THR A 94 16.34 -10.87 -10.53
CA THR A 94 15.26 -10.85 -11.52
C THR A 94 15.81 -10.64 -12.94
N THR A 95 15.14 -11.26 -13.92
CA THR A 95 15.44 -11.10 -15.35
C THR A 95 14.55 -10.05 -16.03
N THR A 96 13.62 -9.47 -15.29
CA THR A 96 12.64 -8.49 -15.74
C THR A 96 12.56 -7.35 -14.73
N ALA A 97 12.01 -6.19 -15.12
CA ALA A 97 11.71 -5.09 -14.20
C ALA A 97 10.65 -5.44 -13.14
N LEU A 98 9.86 -6.51 -13.34
CA LEU A 98 8.92 -7.02 -12.34
C LEU A 98 9.64 -7.85 -11.27
N SER A 99 9.46 -7.46 -10.02
CA SER A 99 9.95 -8.20 -8.86
C SER A 99 8.81 -8.65 -7.97
N CYS A 100 9.03 -9.75 -7.27
CA CYS A 100 8.08 -10.39 -6.39
C CYS A 100 8.75 -10.64 -5.04
N PHE A 101 8.16 -10.14 -3.96
CA PHE A 101 8.75 -10.14 -2.63
C PHE A 101 7.78 -10.77 -1.64
N LEU A 102 8.14 -11.95 -1.15
CA LEU A 102 7.37 -12.62 -0.13
C LEU A 102 7.80 -12.15 1.26
N SER A 103 6.85 -11.75 2.10
CA SER A 103 7.10 -11.37 3.49
C SER A 103 6.06 -11.99 4.41
N PHE A 104 6.24 -11.79 5.71
CA PHE A 104 5.33 -12.30 6.73
C PHE A 104 5.32 -11.40 7.94
N MET A 105 4.37 -11.61 8.85
CA MET A 105 4.34 -11.10 10.22
C MET A 105 3.93 -12.21 11.17
N GLU A 106 4.30 -12.07 12.43
CA GLU A 106 3.97 -13.03 13.48
C GLU A 106 3.36 -12.28 14.64
N ASN A 107 2.11 -12.62 14.96
CA ASN A 107 1.43 -12.10 16.12
C ASN A 107 0.59 -13.23 16.74
N PRO A 108 0.76 -13.54 18.03
CA PRO A 108 -0.06 -14.55 18.71
C PRO A 108 -1.56 -14.30 18.61
N SER A 109 -2.00 -13.05 18.47
CA SER A 109 -3.41 -12.69 18.29
C SER A 109 -3.98 -13.15 16.94
N PHE A 110 -3.12 -13.52 15.99
CA PHE A 110 -3.50 -14.08 14.69
C PHE A 110 -3.58 -15.61 14.74
N ALA A 111 -3.17 -16.25 15.84
CA ALA A 111 -3.25 -17.69 16.03
C ALA A 111 -4.72 -18.11 16.22
N SER A 112 -5.42 -18.41 15.14
CA SER A 112 -6.76 -19.03 15.15
C SER A 112 -7.33 -19.31 13.75
N SER A 113 -6.48 -19.41 12.71
CA SER A 113 -6.92 -19.58 11.31
C SER A 113 -7.96 -18.54 10.82
N ARG A 114 -7.97 -17.33 11.42
CA ARG A 114 -8.86 -16.22 11.02
C ARG A 114 -8.21 -15.38 9.94
N LYS A 115 -9.00 -14.92 8.97
CA LYS A 115 -8.53 -13.97 7.95
C LYS A 115 -7.85 -12.77 8.62
N VAL A 116 -6.71 -12.37 8.06
CA VAL A 116 -5.99 -11.17 8.45
C VAL A 116 -5.99 -10.23 7.26
N ALA A 117 -6.21 -8.95 7.52
CA ALA A 117 -6.03 -7.89 6.55
C ALA A 117 -4.59 -7.38 6.63
N VAL A 118 -3.85 -7.46 5.53
CA VAL A 118 -2.56 -6.75 5.40
C VAL A 118 -2.86 -5.32 4.96
N LEU A 119 -2.53 -4.37 5.82
CA LEU A 119 -2.83 -2.95 5.67
C LEU A 119 -1.55 -2.24 5.18
N PRO A 120 -1.49 -1.75 3.93
CA PRO A 120 -0.35 -0.97 3.46
C PRO A 120 -0.19 0.29 4.31
N ARG A 121 1.02 0.52 4.82
CA ARG A 121 1.39 1.76 5.52
C ARG A 121 2.37 2.61 4.72
N GLY A 122 2.93 2.04 3.67
CA GLY A 122 3.73 2.78 2.71
C GLY A 122 4.71 1.91 1.95
N PHE A 123 5.42 2.57 1.04
CA PHE A 123 6.37 1.95 0.14
C PHE A 123 7.55 2.90 -0.11
N GLY A 124 8.64 2.32 -0.61
CA GLY A 124 9.81 3.04 -1.07
C GLY A 124 10.43 2.38 -2.28
N PHE A 125 10.93 3.19 -3.19
CA PHE A 125 11.69 2.81 -4.37
C PHE A 125 12.99 3.61 -4.38
N GLY A 126 14.07 3.00 -4.84
CA GLY A 126 15.31 3.71 -5.04
C GLY A 126 16.22 3.06 -6.06
N TRP A 127 17.06 3.86 -6.68
CA TRP A 127 18.13 3.44 -7.59
C TRP A 127 19.50 3.72 -6.99
N THR A 128 20.52 3.16 -7.62
CA THR A 128 21.92 3.47 -7.30
C THR A 128 22.48 4.60 -8.14
N ASN A 129 21.88 4.89 -9.30
CA ASN A 129 22.35 5.85 -10.31
C ASN A 129 21.15 6.60 -10.91
N ASP A 130 21.43 7.42 -11.93
CA ASP A 130 20.49 8.23 -12.68
C ASP A 130 19.26 7.47 -13.21
N HIS A 131 18.05 7.96 -12.94
CA HIS A 131 16.77 7.32 -13.31
C HIS A 131 15.80 8.25 -14.01
N HIS A 132 15.50 7.96 -15.29
CA HIS A 132 14.28 8.43 -15.96
C HIS A 132 13.15 7.44 -15.70
N LEU A 133 11.99 7.90 -15.29
CA LEU A 133 10.88 7.00 -14.99
C LEU A 133 10.10 6.70 -16.26
N LEU A 134 9.89 5.43 -16.59
CA LEU A 134 8.86 4.98 -17.55
C LEU A 134 7.65 4.41 -16.81
N GLN A 135 7.87 3.56 -15.81
CA GLN A 135 6.82 2.84 -15.12
C GLN A 135 7.19 2.60 -13.66
N ILE A 136 6.23 2.84 -12.78
CA ILE A 136 6.30 2.51 -11.36
C ILE A 136 5.02 1.81 -10.94
N ALA A 137 5.14 0.72 -10.21
CA ALA A 137 3.98 -0.03 -9.74
C ALA A 137 4.28 -0.78 -8.45
N CYS A 138 3.23 -0.98 -7.66
CA CYS A 138 3.23 -1.81 -6.47
C CYS A 138 1.91 -2.57 -6.40
N ASN A 139 1.93 -3.83 -5.99
CA ASN A 139 0.74 -4.62 -5.72
C ASN A 139 1.01 -5.54 -4.53
N VAL A 140 0.33 -5.26 -3.42
CA VAL A 140 0.29 -6.10 -2.23
C VAL A 140 -0.87 -7.07 -2.39
N ASP A 141 -0.55 -8.36 -2.42
CA ASP A 141 -1.51 -9.42 -2.72
C ASP A 141 -1.47 -10.55 -1.70
N ALA A 142 -2.68 -11.10 -1.45
CA ALA A 142 -3.04 -12.18 -0.53
C ALA A 142 -2.48 -12.07 0.90
N SER A 143 -3.35 -12.27 1.89
CA SER A 143 -2.95 -12.53 3.27
C SER A 143 -3.25 -13.98 3.59
N GLU A 144 -2.24 -14.84 3.57
CA GLU A 144 -2.39 -16.22 4.00
C GLU A 144 -2.05 -16.31 5.49
N THR A 145 -2.88 -16.98 6.28
CA THR A 145 -2.65 -17.18 7.72
C THR A 145 -1.64 -18.30 8.00
N PHE A 146 -0.69 -18.52 7.09
CA PHE A 146 0.34 -19.52 7.22
C PHE A 146 1.61 -19.07 6.50
N ILE A 147 2.69 -19.80 6.78
CA ILE A 147 3.98 -19.70 6.11
C ILE A 147 4.44 -21.10 5.72
N ALA A 148 5.17 -21.22 4.62
CA ALA A 148 5.90 -22.43 4.20
C ALA A 148 7.39 -22.37 4.56
N LYS A 149 8.10 -23.50 4.46
CA LYS A 149 9.57 -23.59 4.61
C LYS A 149 10.28 -22.98 3.40
N GLN A 150 10.35 -21.66 3.37
CA GLN A 150 11.01 -20.87 2.33
C GLN A 150 11.59 -19.58 2.91
N ARG A 151 12.25 -18.79 2.06
CA ARG A 151 12.83 -17.51 2.45
C ARG A 151 11.80 -16.40 2.35
N TYR A 152 11.77 -15.55 3.36
CA TYR A 152 10.92 -14.36 3.41
C TYR A 152 11.77 -13.12 3.64
N LYS A 153 11.37 -12.00 3.03
CA LYS A 153 11.97 -10.69 3.25
C LYS A 153 11.57 -10.17 4.63
N LYS A 154 12.56 -9.74 5.42
CA LYS A 154 12.39 -9.10 6.72
C LYS A 154 13.51 -8.12 6.97
N ALA A 155 13.18 -6.87 7.31
CA ALA A 155 14.16 -5.77 7.37
C ALA A 155 15.06 -5.78 6.12
N ASP A 156 16.38 -5.81 6.26
CA ASP A 156 17.36 -5.81 5.17
C ASP A 156 17.84 -7.22 4.78
N THR A 157 17.20 -8.28 5.29
CA THR A 157 17.66 -9.66 5.14
C THR A 157 16.55 -10.62 4.70
N GLU A 158 16.93 -11.88 4.51
CA GLU A 158 16.03 -13.01 4.31
C GLU A 158 16.06 -13.93 5.53
N VAL A 159 14.89 -14.39 5.96
CA VAL A 159 14.75 -15.36 7.05
C VAL A 159 13.94 -16.57 6.62
N THR A 160 14.26 -17.72 7.21
CA THR A 160 13.48 -18.95 7.09
C THR A 160 12.84 -19.23 8.45
N PRO A 161 11.61 -18.74 8.72
CA PRO A 161 10.99 -18.82 10.04
C PRO A 161 10.71 -20.26 10.51
N LEU A 162 10.53 -21.20 9.58
CA LEU A 162 10.32 -22.62 9.91
C LEU A 162 11.61 -23.43 9.70
N GLN A 163 12.12 -24.01 10.79
CA GLN A 163 13.27 -24.94 10.71
C GLN A 163 12.85 -26.37 10.32
N SER A 164 11.57 -26.76 10.50
CA SER A 164 11.01 -28.06 10.10
C SER A 164 10.00 -27.93 8.95
N PRO A 165 9.76 -28.98 8.14
CA PRO A 165 9.12 -28.88 6.83
C PRO A 165 7.60 -28.64 6.79
N ASN A 166 6.95 -28.34 7.92
CA ASN A 166 5.49 -28.22 7.97
C ASN A 166 5.09 -26.75 8.09
N GLY A 167 4.28 -26.26 7.14
CA GLY A 167 3.62 -24.96 7.29
C GLY A 167 2.72 -24.93 8.53
N ARG A 168 2.58 -23.76 9.16
CA ARG A 168 1.86 -23.62 10.44
C ARG A 168 0.77 -22.55 10.36
N ALA A 169 -0.48 -22.97 10.16
CA ALA A 169 -1.64 -22.09 10.05
C ALA A 169 -2.13 -21.48 11.38
N ASP A 170 -1.77 -22.10 12.51
CA ASP A 170 -2.21 -21.67 13.85
C ASP A 170 -1.07 -21.10 14.71
N ALA A 171 0.09 -20.83 14.11
CA ALA A 171 1.23 -20.26 14.82
C ALA A 171 1.21 -18.72 14.87
N GLY A 172 0.13 -18.08 14.41
CA GLY A 172 0.01 -16.63 14.37
C GLY A 172 0.80 -15.97 13.25
N PHE A 173 1.21 -16.75 12.25
CA PHE A 173 1.85 -16.23 11.05
C PHE A 173 0.84 -15.73 10.04
N VAL A 174 1.19 -14.65 9.39
CA VAL A 174 0.49 -14.12 8.22
C VAL A 174 1.54 -13.82 7.17
N SER A 175 1.38 -14.35 5.96
CA SER A 175 2.25 -14.06 4.83
C SER A 175 1.51 -13.35 3.71
N TRP A 176 2.27 -12.56 2.95
CA TRP A 176 1.77 -11.86 1.77
C TRP A 176 2.87 -11.74 0.74
N ASN A 177 2.44 -11.41 -0.48
CA ASN A 177 3.33 -11.23 -1.60
C ASN A 177 3.18 -9.82 -2.17
N THR A 178 4.30 -9.13 -2.34
CA THR A 178 4.33 -7.81 -2.94
C THR A 178 5.03 -7.87 -4.28
N SER A 179 4.31 -7.55 -5.34
CA SER A 179 4.88 -7.33 -6.66
C SER A 179 5.21 -5.84 -6.84
N ALA A 180 6.35 -5.52 -7.44
CA ALA A 180 6.74 -4.14 -7.70
C ALA A 180 7.43 -3.99 -9.05
N ILE A 181 7.35 -2.80 -9.64
CA ILE A 181 8.08 -2.39 -10.85
C ILE A 181 8.63 -0.98 -10.61
N PHE A 182 9.89 -0.75 -10.97
CA PHE A 182 10.49 0.58 -11.09
C PHE A 182 11.47 0.57 -12.25
N LYS A 183 11.05 1.17 -13.37
CA LYS A 183 11.59 0.90 -14.70
C LYS A 183 11.74 2.16 -15.52
N ASP A 184 12.80 2.23 -16.31
CA ASP A 184 13.07 3.20 -17.39
C ASP A 184 12.82 2.56 -18.78
N ASN A 185 13.49 3.01 -19.83
CA ASN A 185 13.39 2.37 -21.15
C ASN A 185 13.97 0.96 -21.22
N ASP A 186 14.85 0.57 -20.30
CA ASP A 186 15.49 -0.74 -20.34
C ASP A 186 14.52 -1.84 -19.92
N SER A 187 14.73 -3.05 -20.45
CA SER A 187 13.90 -4.21 -20.10
C SER A 187 14.05 -4.62 -18.64
N ARG A 188 15.17 -4.26 -17.99
CA ARG A 188 15.48 -4.57 -16.59
C ARG A 188 16.65 -3.74 -16.08
N ARG A 189 16.49 -3.16 -14.88
CA ARG A 189 17.56 -2.54 -14.06
C ARG A 189 17.45 -2.94 -12.59
N ASP A 190 18.57 -2.82 -11.87
CA ASP A 190 18.56 -3.02 -10.42
C ASP A 190 17.92 -1.82 -9.72
N TYR A 191 16.92 -2.08 -8.90
CA TYR A 191 16.31 -1.13 -7.98
C TYR A 191 16.16 -1.73 -6.59
N MET A 192 16.04 -0.83 -5.63
CA MET A 192 15.69 -1.09 -4.26
C MET A 192 14.18 -0.89 -4.08
N PHE A 193 13.55 -1.80 -3.35
CA PHE A 193 12.15 -1.69 -2.94
C PHE A 193 12.05 -1.88 -1.44
N GLY A 194 11.20 -1.07 -0.81
CA GLY A 194 10.84 -1.19 0.59
C GLY A 194 9.34 -1.09 0.79
N GLU A 195 8.86 -1.76 1.82
CA GLU A 195 7.45 -1.80 2.18
C GLU A 195 7.31 -1.74 3.71
N LEU A 196 6.24 -1.10 4.17
CA LEU A 196 5.77 -1.15 5.55
C LEU A 196 4.29 -1.49 5.55
N VAL A 197 3.89 -2.48 6.35
CA VAL A 197 2.49 -2.93 6.47
C VAL A 197 2.07 -3.08 7.94
N SER A 198 0.78 -3.09 8.22
CA SER A 198 0.21 -3.59 9.48
C SER A 198 -0.65 -4.82 9.22
N GLY A 199 -0.92 -5.62 10.26
CA GLY A 199 -1.90 -6.70 10.19
C GLY A 199 -3.13 -6.37 11.02
N MET A 200 -4.34 -6.64 10.53
CA MET A 200 -5.56 -6.59 11.34
C MET A 200 -6.29 -7.93 11.27
N ALA A 201 -6.56 -8.52 12.43
CA ALA A 201 -7.26 -9.80 12.53
C ALA A 201 -8.45 -9.70 13.50
N GLY A 202 -9.37 -10.63 13.42
CA GLY A 202 -10.57 -10.62 14.26
C GLY A 202 -11.63 -11.59 13.76
N SER A 203 -12.64 -11.89 14.58
CA SER A 203 -13.84 -12.56 14.06
C SER A 203 -14.69 -11.62 13.20
N ASP A 204 -14.47 -10.31 13.39
CA ASP A 204 -15.29 -9.25 12.84
C ASP A 204 -14.58 -8.54 11.68
N VAL A 205 -13.49 -9.12 11.16
CA VAL A 205 -12.63 -8.56 10.11
C VAL A 205 -12.66 -9.48 8.90
N ASP A 206 -12.96 -8.92 7.74
CA ASP A 206 -12.80 -9.58 6.44
C ASP A 206 -12.17 -8.59 5.43
N VAL A 207 -11.75 -9.10 4.28
CA VAL A 207 -11.19 -8.30 3.20
C VAL A 207 -11.73 -8.79 1.87
N LEU A 208 -12.28 -7.86 1.09
CA LEU A 208 -12.53 -8.04 -0.33
C LEU A 208 -11.30 -7.60 -1.12
N GLN A 209 -10.66 -8.52 -1.84
CA GLN A 209 -9.46 -8.23 -2.64
C GLN A 209 -9.71 -8.61 -4.10
N PRO A 210 -9.84 -7.63 -5.02
CA PRO A 210 -9.90 -7.93 -6.44
C PRO A 210 -8.51 -8.33 -6.97
N ALA A 211 -8.50 -9.17 -8.01
CA ALA A 211 -7.27 -9.53 -8.70
C ALA A 211 -6.67 -8.33 -9.43
N PHE A 212 -5.34 -8.20 -9.41
CA PHE A 212 -4.64 -7.10 -10.07
C PHE A 212 -3.23 -7.51 -10.51
N PRO A 213 -3.03 -7.85 -11.79
CA PRO A 213 -1.69 -8.13 -12.30
C PRO A 213 -0.99 -6.82 -12.72
N ILE A 214 0.25 -6.64 -12.30
CA ILE A 214 1.15 -5.62 -12.88
C ILE A 214 2.12 -6.32 -13.82
N LEU A 215 2.37 -5.73 -14.98
CA LEU A 215 3.25 -6.27 -16.01
C LEU A 215 4.20 -5.18 -16.48
N PRO A 216 5.48 -5.49 -16.73
CA PRO A 216 6.40 -4.53 -17.33
C PRO A 216 5.88 -4.00 -18.65
N GLN A 217 5.94 -2.69 -18.82
CA GLN A 217 5.58 -2.03 -20.07
C GLN A 217 6.77 -2.02 -21.04
N ASP A 218 6.49 -2.31 -22.30
CA ASP A 218 7.43 -2.11 -23.40
C ASP A 218 7.49 -0.62 -23.78
N SER A 219 8.69 -0.12 -24.07
CA SER A 219 8.95 1.29 -24.44
C SER A 219 8.46 1.68 -25.85
N MET A 220 7.78 0.78 -26.54
CA MET A 220 7.09 1.07 -27.80
C MET A 220 5.72 0.39 -27.78
N GLY A 221 4.67 1.18 -27.99
CA GLY A 221 3.31 0.66 -28.14
C GLY A 221 3.20 -0.34 -29.30
N PHE A 222 2.11 -1.10 -29.33
CA PHE A 222 1.86 -2.21 -30.25
C PHE A 222 2.02 -1.89 -31.77
N PHE A 223 2.06 -0.61 -32.15
CA PHE A 223 2.27 -0.13 -33.53
C PHE A 223 3.51 0.75 -33.73
N GLY A 224 4.43 0.84 -32.75
CA GLY A 224 5.55 1.80 -32.80
C GLY A 224 5.11 3.27 -32.72
N ALA A 225 3.84 3.50 -32.36
CA ALA A 225 3.26 4.81 -32.08
C ALA A 225 2.65 4.78 -30.67
N CYS A 226 2.76 5.89 -29.94
CA CYS A 226 2.02 6.08 -28.70
C CYS A 226 1.00 7.20 -28.88
N LEU A 227 -0.17 6.98 -28.30
CA LEU A 227 -1.14 8.05 -28.10
C LEU A 227 -0.72 8.78 -26.82
N GLY A 228 -0.48 10.08 -26.92
CA GLY A 228 -0.19 10.90 -25.75
C GLY A 228 -1.38 10.88 -24.78
N GLU A 229 -1.08 10.79 -23.50
CA GLU A 229 -2.05 10.94 -22.43
C GLU A 229 -2.10 12.42 -22.00
N SER A 230 -3.23 12.89 -21.51
CA SER A 230 -3.33 14.27 -20.99
C SER A 230 -2.55 14.41 -19.67
N PRO A 231 -1.73 15.46 -19.51
CA PRO A 231 -1.04 15.74 -18.25
C PRO A 231 -1.99 16.17 -17.14
N GLY A 232 -1.48 16.22 -15.92
CA GLY A 232 -2.18 16.70 -14.73
C GLY A 232 -2.86 15.60 -13.93
N ILE A 233 -3.51 16.02 -12.85
CA ILE A 233 -4.20 15.11 -11.93
C ILE A 233 -5.40 14.48 -12.65
N LYS A 234 -5.38 13.14 -12.72
CA LYS A 234 -6.51 12.33 -13.18
C LYS A 234 -7.30 11.87 -11.97
N THR A 235 -8.62 12.05 -12.01
CA THR A 235 -9.52 11.76 -10.90
C THR A 235 -10.71 10.92 -11.36
N GLU A 236 -11.04 9.90 -10.56
CA GLU A 236 -12.18 9.00 -10.77
C GLU A 236 -13.01 8.88 -9.49
N GLN A 237 -14.32 8.89 -9.65
CA GLN A 237 -15.27 8.60 -8.56
C GLN A 237 -15.65 7.13 -8.64
N ILE A 238 -15.38 6.37 -7.58
CA ILE A 238 -15.62 4.94 -7.54
C ILE A 238 -16.77 4.66 -6.58
N THR A 239 -17.69 3.80 -7.02
CA THR A 239 -18.84 3.34 -6.23
C THR A 239 -18.85 1.81 -6.21
N ILE A 240 -18.93 1.23 -5.03
CA ILE A 240 -19.08 -0.21 -4.81
C ILE A 240 -20.37 -0.43 -4.06
N ASP A 241 -21.36 -1.03 -4.74
CA ASP A 241 -22.68 -1.31 -4.20
C ASP A 241 -22.77 -2.68 -3.56
N ASN A 242 -23.81 -2.86 -2.73
CA ASN A 242 -24.20 -4.13 -2.13
C ASN A 242 -23.13 -4.78 -1.23
N ILE A 243 -22.33 -3.99 -0.52
CA ILE A 243 -21.33 -4.51 0.42
C ILE A 243 -22.05 -5.09 1.65
N PRO A 244 -21.93 -6.40 1.95
CA PRO A 244 -22.71 -7.05 3.01
C PRO A 244 -22.08 -6.90 4.41
N TYR A 245 -21.65 -5.68 4.75
CA TYR A 245 -20.93 -5.38 5.99
C TYR A 245 -21.42 -4.08 6.63
N ALA A 246 -21.17 -3.92 7.93
CA ALA A 246 -21.60 -2.71 8.63
C ALA A 246 -20.66 -1.52 8.37
N TYR A 247 -19.40 -1.79 8.03
CA TYR A 247 -18.44 -0.78 7.60
C TYR A 247 -17.53 -1.33 6.51
N ALA A 248 -17.16 -0.48 5.57
CA ALA A 248 -16.24 -0.77 4.48
C ALA A 248 -15.22 0.37 4.35
N ILE A 249 -13.94 0.03 4.32
CA ILE A 249 -12.85 1.01 4.20
C ILE A 249 -11.97 0.64 3.00
N PRO A 250 -11.81 1.52 2.01
CA PRO A 250 -10.94 1.25 0.87
C PRO A 250 -9.48 1.35 1.27
N MET A 251 -8.68 0.43 0.74
CA MET A 251 -7.25 0.34 0.93
C MET A 251 -6.58 0.33 -0.44
N LEU A 252 -5.71 1.30 -0.69
CA LEU A 252 -4.89 1.33 -1.91
C LEU A 252 -3.79 0.27 -1.84
N THR A 253 -4.16 -0.96 -2.16
CA THR A 253 -3.29 -2.15 -2.07
C THR A 253 -2.50 -2.43 -3.34
N GLY A 254 -2.88 -1.83 -4.46
CA GLY A 254 -2.08 -1.89 -5.67
C GLY A 254 -2.32 -0.71 -6.58
N TRP A 255 -1.31 -0.37 -7.36
CA TRP A 255 -1.33 0.76 -8.28
C TRP A 255 -0.18 0.67 -9.28
N GLU A 256 -0.35 1.36 -10.38
CA GLU A 256 0.61 1.47 -11.48
C GLU A 256 0.46 2.86 -12.09
N LEU A 257 1.58 3.54 -12.31
CA LEU A 257 1.69 4.79 -13.05
C LEU A 257 2.76 4.59 -14.12
N SER A 258 2.48 5.03 -15.34
CA SER A 258 3.46 4.97 -16.42
C SER A 258 3.32 6.09 -17.42
N TYR A 259 4.42 6.43 -18.07
CA TYR A 259 4.37 7.21 -19.30
C TYR A 259 4.07 6.28 -20.50
N PRO A 260 3.31 6.75 -21.49
CA PRO A 260 2.82 5.89 -22.57
C PRO A 260 3.90 5.49 -23.60
N CYS A 261 4.98 6.28 -23.72
CA CYS A 261 6.02 6.05 -24.72
C CYS A 261 7.31 5.54 -24.13
N LYS A 262 8.02 6.46 -23.47
CA LYS A 262 9.41 6.31 -23.08
C LYS A 262 9.51 6.80 -21.65
N ASP A 263 10.69 6.63 -21.08
CA ASP A 263 11.00 7.25 -19.82
C ASP A 263 11.07 8.79 -19.94
N HIS A 264 10.77 9.45 -18.82
CA HIS A 264 10.84 10.89 -18.67
C HIS A 264 11.45 11.24 -17.31
N HIS A 265 11.85 12.50 -17.18
CA HIS A 265 11.99 13.08 -15.86
C HIS A 265 10.62 13.13 -15.16
N VAL A 266 10.65 13.37 -13.86
CA VAL A 266 9.44 13.49 -13.05
C VAL A 266 9.44 14.86 -12.41
N LYS A 267 8.34 15.58 -12.60
CA LYS A 267 7.99 16.79 -11.88
C LYS A 267 7.13 16.48 -10.67
N GLU A 268 6.07 15.72 -10.89
CA GLU A 268 5.08 15.36 -9.88
C GLU A 268 4.67 13.90 -10.03
N ILE A 269 4.50 13.23 -8.89
CA ILE A 269 4.16 11.80 -8.82
C ILE A 269 3.31 11.50 -7.59
N GLY A 270 2.24 10.74 -7.78
CA GLY A 270 1.43 10.27 -6.67
C GLY A 270 0.16 9.55 -7.09
N ILE A 271 -0.38 8.76 -6.17
CA ILE A 271 -1.70 8.17 -6.25
C ILE A 271 -2.30 8.11 -4.84
N TRP A 272 -3.56 8.49 -4.68
CA TRP A 272 -4.21 8.57 -3.38
C TRP A 272 -5.73 8.38 -3.47
N ILE A 273 -6.31 8.03 -2.32
CA ILE A 273 -7.75 7.95 -2.09
C ILE A 273 -8.14 9.09 -1.15
N ASP A 274 -9.21 9.80 -1.46
CA ASP A 274 -9.87 10.76 -0.58
C ASP A 274 -11.40 10.72 -0.76
N ASP A 275 -12.11 11.65 -0.11
CA ASP A 275 -13.57 11.79 -0.17
C ASP A 275 -14.34 10.47 0.09
N LEU A 276 -13.91 9.76 1.14
CA LEU A 276 -14.47 8.47 1.54
C LEU A 276 -15.85 8.63 2.22
N HIS A 277 -16.87 7.95 1.69
CA HIS A 277 -18.20 7.81 2.28
C HIS A 277 -18.65 6.36 2.27
N TYR A 278 -19.22 5.88 3.37
CA TYR A 278 -19.88 4.59 3.44
C TYR A 278 -21.29 4.77 4.00
N ASP A 279 -22.28 4.45 3.18
CA ASP A 279 -23.69 4.62 3.54
C ASP A 279 -24.39 3.28 3.56
N GLN A 280 -25.08 3.00 4.66
CA GLN A 280 -25.93 1.84 4.80
C GLN A 280 -27.37 2.30 5.00
N VAL A 281 -28.26 1.94 4.07
CA VAL A 281 -29.69 2.21 4.26
C VAL A 281 -30.19 1.36 5.44
N PRO A 282 -30.91 1.94 6.42
CA PRO A 282 -31.43 1.17 7.55
C PRO A 282 -32.18 -0.08 7.10
N ASN A 283 -31.88 -1.22 7.72
CA ASN A 283 -32.48 -2.54 7.48
C ASN A 283 -32.20 -3.17 6.09
N SER A 284 -31.37 -2.58 5.23
CA SER A 284 -31.04 -3.16 3.93
C SER A 284 -30.09 -4.37 3.99
N GLY A 285 -29.32 -4.50 5.07
CA GLY A 285 -28.30 -5.53 5.22
C GLY A 285 -27.05 -5.33 4.35
N VAL A 286 -27.02 -4.29 3.52
CA VAL A 286 -25.92 -3.97 2.60
C VAL A 286 -25.66 -2.46 2.54
N GLY A 287 -24.42 -2.04 2.27
CA GLY A 287 -24.07 -0.64 2.09
C GLY A 287 -23.43 -0.33 0.75
N THR A 288 -23.27 0.96 0.48
CA THR A 288 -22.59 1.50 -0.69
C THR A 288 -21.36 2.28 -0.23
N LEU A 289 -20.19 1.88 -0.73
CA LEU A 289 -18.93 2.56 -0.53
C LEU A 289 -18.66 3.49 -1.72
N ARG A 290 -18.37 4.75 -1.42
CA ARG A 290 -17.97 5.78 -2.39
C ARG A 290 -16.65 6.38 -1.97
N TYR A 291 -15.75 6.57 -2.92
CA TYR A 291 -14.50 7.26 -2.70
C TYR A 291 -13.98 7.83 -4.00
N ARG A 292 -13.10 8.82 -3.87
CA ARG A 292 -12.41 9.44 -5.00
C ARG A 292 -10.98 8.94 -5.05
N LEU A 293 -10.57 8.46 -6.22
CA LEU A 293 -9.20 8.06 -6.51
C LEU A 293 -8.58 9.12 -7.42
N SER A 294 -7.37 9.58 -7.08
CA SER A 294 -6.62 10.51 -7.93
C SER A 294 -5.19 10.04 -8.14
N SER A 295 -4.64 10.32 -9.32
CA SER A 295 -3.27 10.00 -9.70
C SER A 295 -2.63 11.12 -10.51
N VAL A 296 -1.30 11.20 -10.46
CA VAL A 296 -0.47 12.13 -11.22
C VAL A 296 0.89 11.50 -11.49
N LEU A 297 1.37 11.65 -12.71
CA LEU A 297 2.76 11.43 -13.09
C LEU A 297 3.04 12.38 -14.27
N ASP A 298 3.67 13.50 -13.95
CA ASP A 298 3.89 14.60 -14.89
C ASP A 298 5.39 14.92 -15.01
N ASP A 299 5.77 15.45 -16.17
CA ASP A 299 7.05 16.11 -16.45
C ASP A 299 6.82 17.60 -16.84
N THR A 300 7.86 18.36 -17.20
CA THR A 300 7.66 19.77 -17.62
C THR A 300 7.34 19.94 -19.10
N SER A 301 7.23 18.84 -19.84
CA SER A 301 6.92 18.81 -21.27
C SER A 301 5.46 18.42 -21.55
N ASP A 302 4.58 18.54 -20.56
CA ASP A 302 3.15 18.24 -20.65
C ASP A 302 2.85 16.79 -21.09
N ASN A 303 3.73 15.84 -20.78
CA ASN A 303 3.47 14.42 -21.03
C ASN A 303 2.56 13.86 -19.94
N GLY A 304 1.39 13.35 -20.31
CA GLY A 304 0.51 12.67 -19.37
C GLY A 304 0.86 11.21 -19.12
N HIS A 305 0.15 10.62 -18.17
CA HIS A 305 0.39 9.26 -17.68
C HIS A 305 -0.78 8.31 -17.85
N ALA A 306 -0.51 7.03 -18.05
CA ALA A 306 -1.48 5.98 -17.79
C ALA A 306 -1.48 5.63 -16.29
N TYR A 307 -2.63 5.21 -15.77
CA TYR A 307 -2.72 4.68 -14.42
C TYR A 307 -3.65 3.47 -14.35
N ARG A 308 -3.31 2.55 -13.45
CA ARG A 308 -4.17 1.44 -13.04
C ARG A 308 -4.12 1.31 -11.53
N HIS A 309 -5.14 0.71 -10.93
CA HIS A 309 -5.23 0.61 -9.49
C HIS A 309 -5.96 -0.66 -9.02
N LYS A 310 -5.67 -1.05 -7.78
CA LYS A 310 -6.36 -2.06 -6.99
C LYS A 310 -6.68 -1.47 -5.64
N VAL A 311 -7.97 -1.36 -5.37
CA VAL A 311 -8.49 -1.07 -4.04
C VAL A 311 -9.05 -2.35 -3.45
N SER A 312 -8.43 -2.80 -2.35
CA SER A 312 -9.03 -3.81 -1.50
C SER A 312 -9.95 -3.12 -0.50
N VAL A 313 -11.03 -3.77 -0.08
CA VAL A 313 -11.96 -3.23 0.92
C VAL A 313 -11.75 -3.98 2.22
N LEU A 314 -11.38 -3.26 3.28
CA LEU A 314 -11.42 -3.76 4.65
C LEU A 314 -12.87 -3.74 5.11
N GLU A 315 -13.38 -4.89 5.50
CA GLU A 315 -14.78 -5.07 5.84
C GLU A 315 -14.93 -5.41 7.33
N LEU A 316 -15.78 -4.69 8.06
CA LEU A 316 -15.94 -4.84 9.51
C LEU A 316 -17.39 -5.22 9.88
N LYS A 317 -17.54 -6.25 10.74
CA LYS A 317 -18.84 -6.80 11.22
C LYS A 317 -18.98 -6.66 12.75
N PRO A 318 -19.53 -5.56 13.29
CA PRO A 318 -19.77 -5.40 14.71
C PRO A 318 -20.77 -6.42 15.28
N LEU A 319 -20.63 -6.75 16.57
CA LEU A 319 -21.52 -7.65 17.31
C LEU A 319 -22.98 -7.16 17.42
N THR A 320 -23.23 -5.87 17.17
CA THR A 320 -24.58 -5.26 17.21
C THR A 320 -24.61 -4.10 16.22
N PRO A 321 -25.66 -3.95 15.38
CA PRO A 321 -25.79 -2.79 14.50
C PRO A 321 -25.72 -1.48 15.32
N PRO A 322 -25.10 -0.40 14.80
CA PRO A 322 -25.12 0.88 15.47
C PRO A 322 -26.57 1.33 15.72
N PRO A 323 -26.88 1.94 16.89
CA PRO A 323 -28.22 2.41 17.18
C PRO A 323 -28.65 3.48 16.16
N LEU A 324 -29.92 3.44 15.75
CA LEU A 324 -30.51 4.40 14.82
C LEU A 324 -30.31 5.84 15.34
N PRO A 325 -30.03 6.82 14.46
CA PRO A 325 -30.15 8.23 14.83
C PRO A 325 -31.56 8.49 15.38
N PRO A 326 -31.72 9.32 16.42
CA PRO A 326 -33.05 9.65 16.92
C PRO A 326 -33.87 10.25 15.79
N THR A 327 -34.97 9.59 15.46
CA THR A 327 -35.99 10.12 14.56
C THR A 327 -36.46 11.43 15.16
N ARG A 328 -36.17 12.56 14.51
CA ARG A 328 -36.93 13.79 14.79
C ARG A 328 -38.34 13.50 14.31
N LEU A 329 -39.23 13.22 15.26
CA LEU A 329 -40.66 13.26 15.01
C LEU A 329 -41.04 14.71 14.60
N PRO A 330 -42.00 14.86 13.67
CA PRO A 330 -42.35 16.13 13.04
C PRO A 330 -42.79 17.22 14.02
#